data_AF-A0A497Q4J2-F1
#
_entry.id   AF-A0A497Q4J2-F1
#
_cell.length_a   1.000
_cell.length_b   1.000
_cell.length_c   1.000
_cell.angle_alpha   90.00
_cell.angle_beta   90.00
_cell.angle_gamma   90.00
#
_symmetry.space_group_name_H-M   'P 1'
#
loop_
_entity.id
_entity.type
_entity.pdbx_description
1 polymer ?
#
loop_
_entity_poly.entity_id
_entity_poly.type
_entity_poly.pdbx_seq_one_letter_code
_entity_poly.pdbx_strand_id
1 'polypeptide(L)'
;MRYAHGIMFGAMLPGVIFLGSMVISVTGYGADAVVLAALWDIYVIWFLTSIALLILPLVLVYFVRRDMFKEFIIFEAGGMGIFAPLWLALTTDMSGVSFTTLFTQGVVGGIVGFGPSGTIEPIDVSNIVLVPLLAASVIFGVYILRPSFLARYSGRTELPELTALKKSATSPEEELDAEMPGVAPPVATPDTVADLRDLLVELSTPEPTITVILSSGIATVPDLVSTSAEQLASIAGMDRRSAEALLIAAQKKLWFGDI
;
A
#
# COMPACT_ATOMS: atom_id res chain seq x y z
N MET A 1 -2.03 -10.91 -0.60
CA MET A 1 -0.68 -10.32 -0.82
C MET A 1 -0.57 -9.59 -2.17
N ARG A 2 -1.48 -8.64 -2.48
CA ARG A 2 -1.49 -7.89 -3.77
C ARG A 2 -0.40 -6.79 -3.84
N TYR A 3 0.01 -6.27 -2.69
CA TYR A 3 0.86 -5.08 -2.57
C TYR A 3 2.38 -5.33 -2.69
N ALA A 4 2.84 -6.57 -2.47
CA ALA A 4 4.28 -6.86 -2.39
C ALA A 4 4.96 -7.02 -3.77
N HIS A 5 4.20 -7.35 -4.81
CA HIS A 5 4.78 -7.67 -6.13
C HIS A 5 4.97 -6.45 -7.04
N GLY A 6 4.40 -5.28 -6.70
CA GLY A 6 4.43 -4.09 -7.57
C GLY A 6 5.51 -3.05 -7.22
N ILE A 7 6.31 -3.27 -6.18
CA ILE A 7 7.35 -2.31 -5.74
C ILE A 7 8.76 -2.83 -6.09
N MET A 8 8.87 -4.06 -6.57
CA MET A 8 10.15 -4.76 -6.69
C MET A 8 11.10 -4.04 -7.67
N PHE A 9 10.62 -3.65 -8.85
CA PHE A 9 11.49 -3.04 -9.85
C PHE A 9 11.83 -1.58 -9.51
N GLY A 10 10.91 -0.83 -8.93
CA GLY A 10 11.08 0.55 -8.47
C GLY A 10 11.98 0.64 -7.26
N ALA A 11 11.99 -0.40 -6.41
CA ALA A 11 12.96 -0.54 -5.35
C ALA A 11 14.34 -0.96 -5.87
N MET A 12 14.42 -1.92 -6.80
CA MET A 12 15.70 -2.44 -7.27
C MET A 12 16.40 -1.52 -8.29
N LEU A 13 15.65 -0.81 -9.14
CA LEU A 13 16.18 -0.01 -10.24
C LEU A 13 17.19 1.04 -9.79
N PRO A 14 16.87 1.88 -8.80
CA PRO A 14 17.84 2.86 -8.32
C PRO A 14 19.05 2.17 -7.68
N GLY A 15 18.84 1.03 -7.01
CA GLY A 15 19.92 0.26 -6.39
C GLY A 15 20.93 -0.28 -7.40
N VAL A 16 20.49 -0.94 -8.47
CA VAL A 16 21.39 -1.48 -9.50
C VAL A 16 22.17 -0.36 -10.20
N ILE A 17 21.51 0.77 -10.48
CA ILE A 17 22.14 1.92 -11.11
C ILE A 17 23.21 2.53 -10.19
N PHE A 18 22.86 2.83 -8.94
CA PHE A 18 23.78 3.49 -8.01
C PHE A 18 24.87 2.55 -7.47
N LEU A 19 24.64 1.22 -7.42
CA LEU A 19 25.69 0.26 -7.10
C LEU A 19 26.74 0.21 -8.21
N GLY A 20 26.32 0.27 -9.48
CA GLY A 20 27.26 0.37 -10.60
C GLY A 20 28.13 1.62 -10.52
N SER A 21 27.51 2.77 -10.22
CA SER A 21 28.24 4.03 -10.04
C SER A 21 29.20 3.98 -8.86
N MET A 22 28.80 3.34 -7.74
CA MET A 22 29.65 3.14 -6.57
C MET A 22 30.86 2.27 -6.87
N VAL A 23 30.68 1.10 -7.49
CA VAL A 23 31.80 0.21 -7.84
C VAL A 23 32.82 0.97 -8.69
N ILE A 24 32.34 1.70 -9.69
CA ILE A 24 33.20 2.42 -10.62
C ILE A 24 33.92 3.59 -9.94
N SER A 25 33.22 4.34 -9.10
CA SER A 25 33.81 5.40 -8.26
C SER A 25 34.94 4.86 -7.37
N VAL A 26 34.72 3.73 -6.70
CA VAL A 26 35.74 3.09 -5.85
C VAL A 26 36.92 2.60 -6.68
N THR A 27 36.68 1.94 -7.82
CA THR A 27 37.75 1.42 -8.69
C THR A 27 38.51 2.50 -9.45
N GLY A 28 37.88 3.66 -9.68
CA GLY A 28 38.50 4.81 -10.34
C GLY A 28 39.46 5.58 -9.43
N TYR A 29 39.45 5.33 -8.11
CA TYR A 29 40.31 6.02 -7.17
C TYR A 29 41.79 5.65 -7.39
N GLY A 30 42.57 6.61 -7.90
CA GLY A 30 44.00 6.42 -8.20
C GLY A 30 44.30 5.77 -9.56
N ALA A 31 43.28 5.57 -10.42
CA ALA A 31 43.47 5.09 -11.78
C ALA A 31 44.08 6.17 -12.69
N ASP A 32 44.85 5.76 -13.69
CA ASP A 32 45.34 6.65 -14.74
C ASP A 32 44.22 7.00 -15.74
N ALA A 33 44.42 8.06 -16.52
CA ALA A 33 43.38 8.62 -17.39
C ALA A 33 42.81 7.61 -18.41
N VAL A 34 43.63 6.66 -18.88
CA VAL A 34 43.21 5.63 -19.83
C VAL A 34 42.26 4.63 -19.18
N VAL A 35 42.57 4.18 -17.96
CA VAL A 35 41.71 3.26 -17.20
C VAL A 35 40.42 3.96 -16.77
N LEU A 36 40.49 5.24 -16.39
CA LEU A 36 39.30 6.02 -16.02
C LEU A 36 38.32 6.15 -17.21
N ALA A 37 38.83 6.39 -18.42
CA ALA A 37 38.00 6.43 -19.63
C ALA A 37 37.34 5.07 -19.92
N ALA A 38 38.09 3.97 -19.80
CA ALA A 38 37.55 2.63 -19.99
C ALA A 38 36.47 2.27 -18.94
N LEU A 39 36.70 2.64 -17.67
CA LEU A 39 35.72 2.46 -16.59
C LEU A 39 34.44 3.27 -16.83
N TRP A 40 34.57 4.47 -17.39
CA TRP A 40 33.42 5.29 -17.79
C TRP A 40 32.60 4.63 -18.91
N ASP A 41 33.25 4.09 -19.95
CA ASP A 41 32.53 3.39 -21.02
C ASP A 41 31.79 2.15 -20.50
N ILE A 42 32.43 1.40 -19.60
CA ILE A 42 31.79 0.27 -18.90
C ILE A 42 30.59 0.75 -18.08
N TYR A 43 30.69 1.88 -17.39
CA TYR A 43 29.58 2.47 -16.65
C TYR A 43 28.41 2.83 -17.56
N VAL A 44 28.67 3.48 -18.70
CA VAL A 44 27.64 3.87 -19.66
C VAL A 44 26.90 2.64 -20.18
N ILE A 45 27.63 1.57 -20.54
CA ILE A 45 27.03 0.31 -20.98
C ILE A 45 26.19 -0.31 -19.86
N TRP A 46 26.72 -0.34 -18.62
CA TRP A 46 26.00 -0.84 -17.45
C TRP A 46 24.70 -0.08 -17.20
N PHE A 47 24.77 1.25 -17.22
CA PHE A 47 23.66 2.15 -16.98
C PHE A 47 22.55 1.94 -18.03
N LEU A 48 22.91 1.96 -19.32
CA LEU A 48 21.96 1.75 -20.41
C LEU A 48 21.36 0.34 -20.40
N THR A 49 22.18 -0.68 -20.15
CA THR A 49 21.71 -2.08 -20.07
C THR A 49 20.76 -2.27 -18.89
N SER A 50 21.06 -1.67 -17.73
CA SER A 50 20.20 -1.71 -16.54
C SER A 50 18.84 -1.08 -16.84
N ILE A 51 18.81 0.10 -17.45
CA ILE A 51 17.57 0.76 -17.87
C ILE A 51 16.78 -0.12 -18.85
N ALA A 52 17.44 -0.68 -19.87
CA ALA A 52 16.79 -1.52 -20.88
C ALA A 52 16.19 -2.80 -20.27
N LEU A 53 16.94 -3.49 -19.42
CA LEU A 53 16.52 -4.73 -18.75
C LEU A 53 15.33 -4.48 -17.80
N LEU A 54 15.21 -3.29 -17.24
CA LEU A 54 14.12 -2.90 -16.34
C LEU A 54 12.88 -2.37 -17.05
N ILE A 55 13.03 -1.64 -18.16
CA ILE A 55 11.90 -1.21 -19.00
C ILE A 55 11.26 -2.42 -19.68
N LEU A 56 12.03 -3.46 -20.00
CA LEU A 56 11.53 -4.64 -20.72
C LEU A 56 10.37 -5.37 -20.00
N PRO A 57 10.44 -5.68 -18.68
CA PRO A 57 9.30 -6.17 -17.92
C PRO A 57 8.09 -5.22 -17.93
N LEU A 58 8.29 -3.91 -17.80
CA LEU A 58 7.21 -2.92 -17.86
C LEU A 58 6.50 -2.96 -19.22
N VAL A 59 7.28 -3.03 -20.30
CA VAL A 59 6.77 -3.14 -21.67
C VAL A 59 6.06 -4.49 -21.89
N LEU A 60 6.60 -5.59 -21.35
CA LEU A 60 5.93 -6.89 -21.40
C LEU A 60 4.60 -6.88 -20.66
N VAL A 61 4.54 -6.29 -19.45
CA VAL A 61 3.28 -6.13 -18.70
C VAL A 61 2.30 -5.24 -19.48
N TYR A 62 2.78 -4.19 -20.15
CA TYR A 62 1.94 -3.36 -21.02
C TYR A 62 1.27 -4.17 -22.14
N PHE A 63 2.00 -5.07 -22.80
CA PHE A 63 1.43 -5.84 -23.91
C PHE A 63 0.62 -7.04 -23.46
N VAL A 64 1.02 -7.73 -22.38
CA VAL A 64 0.41 -8.97 -21.91
C VAL A 64 -0.76 -8.72 -20.95
N ARG A 65 -0.68 -7.69 -20.10
CA ARG A 65 -1.65 -7.38 -19.03
C ARG A 65 -1.95 -5.87 -18.93
N ARG A 66 -2.51 -5.31 -20.01
CA ARG A 66 -2.92 -3.88 -20.09
C ARG A 66 -3.82 -3.43 -18.94
N ASP A 67 -4.65 -4.33 -18.43
CA ASP A 67 -5.59 -4.12 -17.33
C ASP A 67 -4.87 -3.85 -16.00
N MET A 68 -3.80 -4.60 -15.72
CA MET A 68 -2.99 -4.45 -14.51
C MET A 68 -1.87 -3.41 -14.64
N PHE A 69 -1.53 -3.01 -15.86
CA PHE A 69 -0.40 -2.11 -16.14
C PHE A 69 -0.46 -0.78 -15.38
N LYS A 70 -1.65 -0.19 -15.22
CA LYS A 70 -1.82 1.08 -14.49
C LYS A 70 -1.48 0.92 -13.01
N GLU A 71 -2.01 -0.12 -12.38
CA GLU A 71 -1.74 -0.44 -10.97
C GLU A 71 -0.25 -0.74 -10.78
N PHE A 72 0.33 -1.51 -11.70
CA PHE A 72 1.75 -1.84 -11.71
C PHE A 72 2.63 -0.57 -11.78
N ILE A 73 2.41 0.33 -12.74
CA ILE A 73 3.18 1.59 -12.84
C ILE A 73 3.06 2.44 -11.58
N ILE A 74 1.87 2.53 -10.96
CA ILE A 74 1.65 3.32 -9.75
C ILE A 74 2.52 2.80 -8.61
N PHE A 75 2.57 1.48 -8.42
CA PHE A 75 3.43 0.88 -7.41
C PHE A 75 4.91 1.04 -7.73
N GLU A 76 5.31 0.86 -9.00
CA GLU A 76 6.72 0.97 -9.40
C GLU A 76 7.22 2.42 -9.30
N ALA A 77 6.42 3.40 -9.70
CA ALA A 77 6.73 4.83 -9.56
C ALA A 77 6.79 5.24 -8.08
N GLY A 78 5.85 4.75 -7.26
CA GLY A 78 5.86 4.97 -5.82
C GLY A 78 7.09 4.36 -5.14
N GLY A 79 7.46 3.13 -5.54
CA GLY A 79 8.67 2.45 -5.11
C GLY A 79 9.92 3.23 -5.48
N MET A 80 10.05 3.63 -6.74
CA MET A 80 11.18 4.44 -7.21
C MET A 80 11.32 5.75 -6.42
N GLY A 81 10.18 6.40 -6.10
CA GLY A 81 10.15 7.63 -5.33
C GLY A 81 10.76 7.50 -3.93
N ILE A 82 10.48 6.39 -3.23
CA ILE A 82 10.98 6.12 -1.87
C ILE A 82 12.40 5.55 -1.89
N PHE A 83 12.67 4.59 -2.78
CA PHE A 83 13.90 3.83 -2.77
C PHE A 83 15.05 4.51 -3.50
N ALA A 84 14.81 5.40 -4.46
CA ALA A 84 15.91 6.10 -5.13
C ALA A 84 16.74 6.98 -4.18
N PRO A 85 16.14 7.82 -3.31
CA PRO A 85 16.90 8.56 -2.31
C PRO A 85 17.62 7.65 -1.32
N LEU A 86 17.00 6.53 -0.93
CA LEU A 86 17.60 5.56 -0.01
C LEU A 86 18.84 4.90 -0.61
N TRP A 87 18.73 4.40 -1.85
CA TRP A 87 19.86 3.78 -2.54
C TRP A 87 20.98 4.77 -2.78
N LEU A 88 20.67 5.99 -3.23
CA LEU A 88 21.66 7.03 -3.42
C LEU A 88 22.44 7.31 -2.12
N ALA A 89 21.74 7.39 -0.97
CA ALA A 89 22.37 7.58 0.32
C ALA A 89 23.33 6.43 0.68
N LEU A 90 22.85 5.18 0.55
CA LEU A 90 23.62 3.97 0.87
C LEU A 90 24.86 3.83 -0.02
N THR A 91 24.71 3.98 -1.33
CA THR A 91 25.82 3.80 -2.28
C THR A 91 26.84 4.92 -2.19
N THR A 92 26.41 6.14 -1.84
CA THR A 92 27.33 7.26 -1.59
C THR A 92 28.21 6.94 -0.39
N ASP A 93 27.61 6.50 0.72
CA ASP A 93 28.36 6.14 1.93
C ASP A 93 29.31 4.95 1.69
N MET A 94 28.83 3.92 0.98
CA MET A 94 29.66 2.76 0.59
C MET A 94 30.80 3.13 -0.38
N SER A 95 30.67 4.20 -1.16
CA SER A 95 31.75 4.70 -2.03
C SER A 95 32.87 5.44 -1.27
N GLY A 96 32.71 5.63 0.04
CA GLY A 96 33.66 6.35 0.89
C GLY A 96 33.45 7.87 0.92
N VAL A 97 32.42 8.38 0.22
CA VAL A 97 32.00 9.78 0.26
C VAL A 97 30.92 9.94 1.33
N SER A 98 31.07 10.93 2.22
CA SER A 98 30.03 11.17 3.22
C SER A 98 28.72 11.55 2.55
N PHE A 99 27.62 10.97 3.02
CA PHE A 99 26.27 11.39 2.62
C PHE A 99 26.02 12.89 2.84
N THR A 100 26.71 13.52 3.80
CA THR A 100 26.63 14.97 4.02
C THR A 100 27.20 15.80 2.86
N THR A 101 28.15 15.25 2.12
CA THR A 101 28.72 15.86 0.92
C THR A 101 27.68 15.95 -0.20
N LEU A 102 26.76 14.98 -0.27
CA LEU A 102 25.64 14.99 -1.22
C LEU A 102 24.73 16.22 -1.03
N PHE A 103 24.45 16.63 0.21
CA PHE A 103 23.60 17.79 0.51
C PHE A 103 24.31 19.13 0.36
N THR A 104 25.64 19.14 0.44
CA THR A 104 26.43 20.38 0.41
C THR A 104 26.99 20.67 -0.98
N GLN A 105 27.35 19.64 -1.75
CA GLN A 105 27.99 19.78 -3.06
C GLN A 105 27.12 19.20 -4.19
N GLY A 106 26.26 18.23 -3.90
CA GLY A 106 25.43 17.55 -4.90
C GLY A 106 26.04 16.25 -5.40
N VAL A 107 25.62 15.80 -6.58
CA VAL A 107 26.20 14.64 -7.29
C VAL A 107 27.18 15.18 -8.33
N VAL A 108 28.43 14.74 -8.27
CA VAL A 108 29.47 15.08 -9.27
C VAL A 108 29.78 13.83 -10.08
N GLY A 109 29.57 13.88 -11.40
CA GLY A 109 29.88 12.82 -12.36
C GLY A 109 29.21 11.46 -12.13
N GLY A 110 28.23 11.38 -11.24
CA GLY A 110 27.57 10.12 -10.86
C GLY A 110 26.45 9.69 -11.80
N ILE A 111 25.96 10.58 -12.67
CA ILE A 111 24.80 10.32 -13.54
C ILE A 111 25.20 10.49 -15.00
N VAL A 112 24.76 9.55 -15.84
CA VAL A 112 24.93 9.60 -17.28
C VAL A 112 23.82 10.45 -17.90
N GLY A 113 24.15 11.39 -18.78
CA GLY A 113 23.14 12.02 -19.62
C GLY A 113 23.70 12.67 -20.87
N PHE A 114 22.83 13.40 -21.56
CA PHE A 114 23.14 13.97 -22.88
C PHE A 114 23.60 15.42 -22.75
N GLY A 115 24.82 15.68 -23.23
CA GLY A 115 25.36 17.02 -23.36
C GLY A 115 24.69 17.81 -24.50
N PRO A 116 24.97 19.12 -24.62
CA PRO A 116 24.40 20.00 -25.64
C PRO A 116 24.69 19.55 -27.08
N SER A 117 25.77 18.80 -27.29
CA SER A 117 26.20 18.20 -28.56
C SER A 117 25.59 16.84 -28.86
N GLY A 118 24.75 16.29 -27.97
CA GLY A 118 24.21 14.92 -28.08
C GLY A 118 25.21 13.82 -27.67
N THR A 119 26.39 14.20 -27.18
CA THR A 119 27.38 13.30 -26.58
C THR A 119 26.93 12.82 -25.21
N ILE A 120 27.32 11.59 -24.85
CA ILE A 120 27.06 11.03 -23.52
C ILE A 120 28.16 11.54 -22.59
N GLU A 121 27.77 12.33 -21.60
CA GLU A 121 28.70 12.99 -20.68
C GLU A 121 28.24 12.80 -19.23
N PRO A 122 29.19 12.80 -18.27
CA PRO A 122 28.86 12.82 -16.85
C PRO A 122 28.14 14.13 -16.51
N ILE A 123 26.97 14.02 -15.87
CA ILE A 123 26.18 15.17 -15.43
C ILE A 123 26.41 15.41 -13.94
N ASP A 124 26.77 16.65 -13.63
CA ASP A 124 26.80 17.16 -12.27
C ASP A 124 25.42 17.72 -11.91
N VAL A 125 24.89 17.29 -10.77
CA VAL A 125 23.64 17.79 -10.21
C VAL A 125 23.94 18.53 -8.92
N SER A 126 23.86 19.86 -8.97
CA SER A 126 24.02 20.72 -7.80
C SER A 126 23.03 20.36 -6.69
N ASN A 127 23.47 20.50 -5.43
CA ASN A 127 22.63 20.33 -4.25
C ASN A 127 21.36 21.19 -4.26
N ILE A 128 21.39 22.40 -4.86
CA ILE A 128 20.23 23.30 -4.97
C ILE A 128 19.08 22.63 -5.71
N VAL A 129 19.39 21.76 -6.69
CA VAL A 129 18.39 21.01 -7.48
C VAL A 129 18.16 19.63 -6.87
N LEU A 130 19.23 18.96 -6.43
CA LEU A 130 19.18 17.61 -5.92
C LEU A 130 18.32 17.48 -4.65
N VAL A 131 18.50 18.37 -3.67
CA VAL A 131 17.82 18.25 -2.38
C VAL A 131 16.30 18.42 -2.51
N PRO A 132 15.78 19.46 -3.21
CA PRO A 132 14.35 19.55 -3.48
C PRO A 132 13.81 18.36 -4.28
N LEU A 133 14.59 17.85 -5.24
CA LEU A 133 14.19 16.69 -6.05
C LEU A 133 14.06 15.42 -5.20
N LEU A 134 15.03 15.14 -4.32
CA LEU A 134 14.98 14.00 -3.42
C LEU A 134 13.82 14.13 -2.44
N ALA A 135 13.61 15.32 -1.86
CA ALA A 135 12.48 15.57 -0.97
C ALA A 135 11.13 15.38 -1.69
N ALA A 136 10.98 15.92 -2.89
CA ALA A 136 9.79 15.73 -3.72
C ALA A 136 9.59 14.26 -4.05
N SER A 137 10.65 13.53 -4.44
CA SER A 137 10.63 12.11 -4.74
C SER A 137 10.07 11.29 -3.58
N VAL A 138 10.54 11.53 -2.35
CA VAL A 138 10.02 10.86 -1.15
C VAL A 138 8.56 11.22 -0.89
N ILE A 139 8.21 12.50 -0.96
CA ILE A 139 6.83 12.97 -0.72
C ILE A 139 5.87 12.33 -1.73
N PHE A 140 6.22 12.34 -3.02
CA PHE A 140 5.43 11.72 -4.08
C PHE A 140 5.36 10.21 -3.89
N GLY A 141 6.47 9.55 -3.56
CA GLY A 141 6.50 8.11 -3.31
C GLY A 141 5.55 7.71 -2.18
N VAL A 142 5.61 8.40 -1.04
CA VAL A 142 4.72 8.17 0.10
C VAL A 142 3.26 8.49 -0.24
N TYR A 143 3.01 9.57 -0.97
CA TYR A 143 1.67 9.96 -1.38
C TYR A 143 1.02 8.93 -2.32
N ILE A 144 1.77 8.46 -3.32
CA ILE A 144 1.31 7.49 -4.32
C ILE A 144 1.07 6.11 -3.69
N LEU A 145 1.97 5.68 -2.79
CA LEU A 145 1.85 4.40 -2.09
C LEU A 145 0.83 4.42 -0.95
N ARG A 146 0.22 5.58 -0.64
CA ARG A 146 -0.80 5.67 0.40
C ARG A 146 -2.02 4.81 0.03
N PRO A 147 -2.57 4.00 0.97
CA PRO A 147 -3.71 3.13 0.70
C PRO A 147 -4.93 3.85 0.07
N SER A 148 -5.17 5.10 0.45
CA SER A 148 -6.27 5.91 -0.10
C SER A 148 -6.08 6.32 -1.56
N PHE A 149 -4.83 6.50 -2.01
CA PHE A 149 -4.52 6.82 -3.40
C PHE A 149 -4.62 5.56 -4.26
N LEU A 150 -4.04 4.46 -3.77
CA LEU A 150 -4.13 3.15 -4.41
C LEU A 150 -5.59 2.73 -4.62
N ALA A 151 -6.45 2.82 -3.60
CA ALA A 151 -7.86 2.46 -3.72
C ALA A 151 -8.66 3.29 -4.76
N ARG A 152 -8.17 4.49 -5.13
CA ARG A 152 -8.81 5.36 -6.13
C ARG A 152 -8.29 5.13 -7.55
N TYR A 153 -7.03 4.72 -7.70
CA TYR A 153 -6.32 4.71 -8.98
C TYR A 153 -5.82 3.33 -9.43
N SER A 154 -5.63 2.37 -8.52
CA SER A 154 -5.57 0.97 -8.92
C SER A 154 -7.00 0.56 -9.26
N GLY A 155 -7.20 0.09 -10.50
CA GLY A 155 -8.52 -0.08 -11.06
C GLY A 155 -9.43 -0.87 -10.12
N ARG A 156 -10.73 -0.54 -10.15
CA ARG A 156 -11.81 -1.45 -9.75
C ARG A 156 -11.70 -2.71 -10.62
N THR A 157 -10.74 -3.57 -10.34
CA THR A 157 -10.97 -4.99 -10.47
C THR A 157 -11.91 -5.25 -9.31
N GLU A 158 -13.21 -5.03 -9.56
CA GLU A 158 -14.26 -5.68 -8.79
C GLU A 158 -13.75 -7.11 -8.58
N LEU A 159 -13.65 -7.55 -7.31
CA LEU A 159 -13.35 -8.94 -7.01
C LEU A 159 -14.15 -9.78 -8.00
N PRO A 160 -13.60 -10.80 -8.67
CA PRO A 160 -14.38 -11.63 -9.59
C PRO A 160 -15.68 -12.15 -8.94
N GLU A 161 -15.70 -12.26 -7.60
CA GLU A 161 -16.87 -12.48 -6.75
C GLU A 161 -17.94 -11.35 -6.88
N LEU A 162 -17.55 -10.08 -6.83
CA LEU A 162 -18.42 -8.91 -7.02
C LEU A 162 -18.87 -8.74 -8.48
N THR A 163 -18.02 -9.06 -9.46
CA THR A 163 -18.42 -9.02 -10.88
C THR A 163 -19.39 -10.16 -11.20
N ALA A 164 -19.23 -11.33 -10.58
CA ALA A 164 -20.19 -12.44 -10.66
C ALA A 164 -21.53 -12.05 -10.00
N LEU A 165 -21.51 -11.41 -8.84
CA LEU A 165 -22.71 -10.87 -8.17
C LEU A 165 -23.41 -9.81 -9.03
N LYS A 166 -22.67 -8.89 -9.65
CA LYS A 166 -23.23 -7.83 -10.51
C LYS A 166 -23.76 -8.35 -11.84
N LYS A 167 -23.11 -9.37 -12.42
CA LYS A 167 -23.58 -10.06 -13.62
C LYS A 167 -24.82 -10.90 -13.33
N SER A 168 -24.96 -11.44 -12.12
CA SER A 168 -26.22 -12.04 -11.64
C SER A 168 -27.34 -11.00 -11.45
N ALA A 169 -26.98 -9.76 -11.06
CA ALA A 169 -27.94 -8.68 -10.81
C ALA A 169 -28.42 -7.93 -12.08
N THR A 170 -27.90 -8.25 -13.27
CA THR A 170 -28.30 -7.61 -14.55
C THR A 170 -29.04 -8.55 -15.50
N SER A 171 -29.41 -9.76 -15.06
CA SER A 171 -30.41 -10.56 -15.78
C SER A 171 -31.81 -10.03 -15.46
N PRO A 172 -32.73 -9.98 -16.45
CA PRO A 172 -34.09 -9.53 -16.24
C PRO A 172 -34.76 -10.47 -15.24
N GLU A 173 -35.36 -9.90 -14.21
CA GLU A 173 -36.29 -10.48 -13.23
C GLU A 173 -36.63 -11.97 -13.47
N GLU A 174 -35.76 -12.87 -13.00
CA GLU A 174 -36.23 -14.12 -12.43
C GLU A 174 -36.14 -13.92 -10.93
N GLU A 175 -37.29 -14.01 -10.26
CA GLU A 175 -37.41 -14.14 -8.81
C GLU A 175 -36.46 -15.26 -8.37
N LEU A 176 -35.24 -14.88 -7.98
CA LEU A 176 -34.35 -15.74 -7.22
C LEU A 176 -34.91 -15.76 -5.80
N ASP A 177 -35.92 -16.60 -5.60
CA ASP A 177 -36.06 -17.37 -4.37
C ASP A 177 -34.75 -18.17 -4.22
N ALA A 178 -33.71 -17.48 -3.77
CA ALA A 178 -32.55 -18.13 -3.22
C ALA A 178 -33.05 -18.77 -1.93
N GLU A 179 -33.37 -20.07 -2.02
CA GLU A 179 -33.37 -20.97 -0.87
C GLU A 179 -31.99 -20.86 -0.22
N MET A 180 -31.82 -19.85 0.63
CA MET A 180 -30.89 -19.94 1.74
C MET A 180 -31.21 -21.26 2.43
N PRO A 181 -30.22 -22.14 2.71
CA PRO A 181 -30.49 -23.28 3.57
C PRO A 181 -31.20 -22.73 4.80
N GLY A 182 -32.41 -23.23 5.07
CA GLY A 182 -33.40 -22.63 5.96
C GLY A 182 -32.93 -22.53 7.41
N VAL A 183 -31.96 -21.67 7.66
CA VAL A 183 -31.63 -21.17 8.98
C VAL A 183 -32.69 -20.12 9.22
N ALA A 184 -33.77 -20.55 9.86
CA ALA A 184 -34.76 -19.63 10.39
C ALA A 184 -33.99 -18.56 11.19
N PRO A 185 -34.30 -17.26 11.00
CA PRO A 185 -33.72 -16.22 11.84
C PRO A 185 -33.91 -16.64 13.30
N PRO A 186 -32.90 -16.47 14.16
CA PRO A 186 -32.98 -16.90 15.55
C PRO A 186 -34.23 -16.27 16.17
N VAL A 187 -35.22 -17.12 16.45
CA VAL A 187 -36.46 -16.68 17.08
C VAL A 187 -36.10 -16.37 18.53
N ALA A 188 -36.59 -15.25 19.05
CA ALA A 188 -36.43 -14.90 20.45
C ALA A 188 -37.02 -16.01 21.33
N THR A 189 -36.17 -16.90 21.81
CA THR A 189 -36.50 -17.88 22.86
C THR A 189 -35.97 -17.35 24.20
N PRO A 190 -36.54 -17.80 25.34
CA PRO A 190 -36.04 -17.45 26.66
C PRO A 190 -34.53 -17.68 26.81
N ASP A 191 -34.01 -18.73 26.16
CA ASP A 191 -32.59 -19.08 26.17
C ASP A 191 -31.74 -18.05 25.41
N THR A 192 -32.15 -17.63 24.21
CA THR A 192 -31.42 -16.60 23.45
C THR A 192 -31.40 -15.23 24.14
N VAL A 193 -32.44 -14.90 24.89
CA VAL A 193 -32.52 -13.68 25.70
C VAL A 193 -31.62 -13.78 26.93
N ALA A 194 -31.52 -14.97 27.52
CA ALA A 194 -30.58 -15.24 28.61
C ALA A 194 -29.13 -15.12 28.13
N ASP A 195 -28.81 -15.69 26.96
CA ASP A 195 -27.47 -15.60 26.36
C ASP A 195 -27.06 -14.13 26.08
N LEU A 196 -27.99 -13.33 25.56
CA LEU A 196 -27.76 -11.90 25.35
C LEU A 196 -27.56 -11.16 26.68
N ARG A 197 -28.33 -11.50 27.71
CA ARG A 197 -28.18 -10.91 29.05
C ARG A 197 -26.82 -11.27 29.65
N ASP A 198 -26.42 -12.53 29.60
CA ASP A 198 -25.15 -13.01 30.12
C ASP A 198 -23.98 -12.35 29.40
N LEU A 199 -24.07 -12.17 28.08
CA LEU A 199 -23.10 -11.40 27.31
C LEU A 199 -23.00 -9.96 27.81
N LEU A 200 -24.13 -9.26 27.99
CA LEU A 200 -24.13 -7.87 28.42
C LEU A 200 -23.62 -7.71 29.87
N VAL A 201 -23.94 -8.65 30.76
CA VAL A 201 -23.41 -8.70 32.14
C VAL A 201 -21.90 -8.89 32.11
N GLU A 202 -21.38 -9.81 31.30
CA GLU A 202 -19.94 -10.05 31.19
C GLU A 202 -19.20 -8.82 30.62
N LEU A 203 -19.84 -8.11 29.68
CA LEU A 203 -19.34 -6.84 29.16
C LEU A 203 -19.47 -5.66 30.15
N SER A 204 -19.82 -5.94 31.42
CA SER A 204 -19.98 -4.94 32.49
C SER A 204 -21.00 -3.86 32.16
N THR A 205 -22.03 -4.21 31.38
CA THR A 205 -23.14 -3.29 31.06
C THR A 205 -24.01 -3.10 32.30
N PRO A 206 -24.39 -1.86 32.67
CA PRO A 206 -25.27 -1.64 33.80
C PRO A 206 -26.64 -2.32 33.62
N GLU A 207 -27.17 -2.97 34.66
CA GLU A 207 -28.47 -3.64 34.64
C GLU A 207 -29.65 -2.79 34.10
N PRO A 208 -29.74 -1.48 34.40
CA PRO A 208 -30.78 -0.63 33.81
C PRO A 208 -30.67 -0.55 32.28
N THR A 209 -29.45 -0.49 31.76
CA THR A 209 -29.15 -0.43 30.32
C THR A 209 -29.48 -1.76 29.64
N ILE A 210 -29.16 -2.89 30.29
CA ILE A 210 -29.52 -4.24 29.82
C ILE A 210 -31.03 -4.36 29.66
N THR A 211 -31.79 -3.95 30.69
CA THR A 211 -33.25 -4.02 30.67
C THR A 211 -33.84 -3.21 29.51
N VAL A 212 -33.29 -2.01 29.27
CA VAL A 212 -33.73 -1.15 28.17
C VAL A 212 -33.45 -1.78 26.80
N ILE A 213 -32.24 -2.35 26.61
CA ILE A 213 -31.87 -3.06 25.38
C ILE A 213 -32.82 -4.23 25.12
N LEU A 214 -33.05 -5.10 26.11
CA LEU A 214 -33.95 -6.25 25.97
C LEU A 214 -35.40 -5.83 25.70
N SER A 215 -35.85 -4.72 26.30
CA SER A 215 -37.21 -4.19 26.09
C SER A 215 -37.40 -3.49 24.73
N SER A 216 -36.31 -3.17 24.02
CA SER A 216 -36.34 -2.43 22.75
C SER A 216 -36.53 -3.30 21.51
N GLY A 217 -36.74 -4.61 21.69
CA GLY A 217 -36.86 -5.57 20.59
C GLY A 217 -35.53 -6.19 20.16
N ILE A 218 -34.42 -5.87 20.83
CA ILE A 218 -33.13 -6.55 20.67
C ILE A 218 -33.14 -7.77 21.60
N ALA A 219 -33.53 -8.92 21.06
CA ALA A 219 -33.72 -10.14 21.85
C ALA A 219 -32.56 -11.13 21.74
N THR A 220 -31.73 -11.02 20.69
CA THR A 220 -30.61 -11.94 20.44
C THR A 220 -29.28 -11.20 20.26
N VAL A 221 -28.16 -11.91 20.46
CA VAL A 221 -26.81 -11.35 20.21
C VAL A 221 -26.62 -10.88 18.75
N PRO A 222 -27.10 -11.60 17.72
CA PRO A 222 -27.13 -11.10 16.35
C PRO A 222 -27.91 -9.80 16.19
N ASP A 223 -29.07 -9.65 16.84
CA ASP A 223 -29.85 -8.41 16.79
C ASP A 223 -29.04 -7.24 17.35
N LEU A 224 -28.34 -7.46 18.48
CA LEU A 224 -27.49 -6.44 19.09
C LEU A 224 -26.37 -6.02 18.13
N VAL A 225 -25.67 -6.98 17.53
CA VAL A 225 -24.56 -6.73 16.59
C VAL A 225 -25.02 -6.06 15.29
N SER A 226 -26.27 -6.33 14.88
CA SER A 226 -26.87 -5.72 13.69
C SER A 226 -27.39 -4.29 13.92
N THR A 227 -27.48 -3.86 15.19
CA THR A 227 -27.95 -2.52 15.56
C THR A 227 -26.81 -1.50 15.40
N SER A 228 -27.12 -0.33 14.81
CA SER A 228 -26.13 0.74 14.69
C SER A 228 -25.80 1.39 16.05
N ALA A 229 -24.59 1.93 16.20
CA ALA A 229 -24.18 2.61 17.43
C ALA A 229 -25.08 3.81 17.77
N GLU A 230 -25.58 4.52 16.74
CA GLU A 230 -26.54 5.61 16.91
C GLU A 230 -27.89 5.14 17.44
N GLN A 231 -28.42 4.03 16.92
CA GLN A 231 -29.68 3.45 17.40
C GLN A 231 -29.53 2.91 18.81
N LEU A 232 -28.44 2.20 19.11
CA LEU A 232 -28.17 1.68 20.44
C LEU A 232 -28.00 2.79 21.48
N ALA A 233 -27.27 3.85 21.14
CA ALA A 233 -27.12 5.03 22.00
C ALA A 233 -28.47 5.68 22.31
N SER A 234 -29.33 5.83 21.29
CA SER A 234 -30.67 6.39 21.43
C SER A 234 -31.59 5.52 22.28
N ILE A 235 -31.53 4.20 22.11
CA ILE A 235 -32.36 3.23 22.84
C ILE A 235 -31.92 3.19 24.31
N ALA A 236 -30.64 2.98 24.54
CA ALA A 236 -30.10 2.66 25.86
C ALA A 236 -29.75 3.91 26.70
N GLY A 237 -29.98 5.11 26.16
CA GLY A 237 -29.71 6.39 26.84
C GLY A 237 -28.23 6.60 27.17
N MET A 238 -27.33 6.02 26.37
CA MET A 238 -25.88 6.11 26.55
C MET A 238 -25.25 7.03 25.50
N ASP A 239 -24.02 7.48 25.73
CA ASP A 239 -23.28 8.22 24.73
C ASP A 239 -22.87 7.31 23.55
N ARG A 240 -22.77 7.89 22.35
CA ARG A 240 -22.42 7.17 21.12
C ARG A 240 -21.12 6.37 21.24
N ARG A 241 -20.13 6.89 21.98
CA ARG A 241 -18.82 6.23 22.11
C ARG A 241 -18.91 4.98 22.97
N SER A 242 -19.70 5.02 24.04
CA SER A 242 -20.01 3.85 24.87
C SER A 242 -20.81 2.80 24.09
N ALA A 243 -21.77 3.22 23.26
CA ALA A 243 -22.53 2.32 22.40
C ALA A 243 -21.64 1.62 21.36
N GLU A 244 -20.75 2.36 20.71
CA GLU A 244 -19.78 1.81 19.76
C GLU A 244 -18.81 0.83 20.43
N ALA A 245 -18.32 1.16 21.62
CA ALA A 245 -17.46 0.27 22.41
C ALA A 245 -18.17 -1.04 22.78
N LEU A 246 -19.44 -0.97 23.17
CA LEU A 246 -20.27 -2.14 23.48
C LEU A 246 -20.44 -3.04 22.24
N LEU A 247 -20.78 -2.47 21.09
CA LEU A 247 -20.97 -3.21 19.84
C LEU A 247 -19.69 -3.90 19.38
N ILE A 248 -18.54 -3.22 19.45
CA ILE A 248 -17.24 -3.80 19.10
C ILE A 248 -16.90 -4.95 20.06
N ALA A 249 -17.17 -4.79 21.36
CA ALA A 249 -16.91 -5.84 22.34
C ALA A 249 -17.81 -7.06 22.13
N ALA A 250 -19.10 -6.84 21.84
CA ALA A 250 -20.05 -7.90 21.50
C ALA A 250 -19.66 -8.63 20.20
N GLN A 251 -19.28 -7.89 19.15
CA GLN A 251 -18.78 -8.45 17.89
C GLN A 251 -17.52 -9.29 18.10
N LYS A 252 -16.55 -8.77 18.85
CA LYS A 252 -15.30 -9.49 19.13
C LYS A 252 -15.59 -10.80 19.86
N LYS A 253 -16.50 -10.81 20.82
CA LYS A 253 -16.84 -12.03 21.55
C LYS A 253 -17.61 -13.03 20.69
N LEU A 254 -18.55 -12.56 19.86
CA LEU A 254 -19.28 -13.42 18.93
C LEU A 254 -18.35 -14.11 17.91
N TRP A 255 -17.31 -13.40 17.44
CA TRP A 255 -16.42 -13.90 16.38
C TRP A 255 -15.19 -14.65 16.91
N PHE A 256 -14.78 -14.40 18.16
CA PHE A 256 -13.53 -14.92 18.72
C PHE A 256 -13.70 -15.62 20.09
N GLY A 257 -14.93 -15.81 20.58
CA GLY A 257 -15.19 -16.40 21.90
C GLY A 257 -14.88 -17.89 22.03
N ASP A 258 -14.79 -18.62 20.91
CA ASP A 258 -14.52 -20.06 20.87
C ASP A 258 -13.04 -20.40 20.55
N ILE A 259 -12.13 -19.43 20.60
CA ILE A 259 -10.66 -19.61 20.45
C ILE A 259 -9.99 -19.44 21.81
#